data_AF-A0A2V3WDQ5-F1
#
_entry.id   AF-A0A2V3WDQ5-F1
#
_cell.length_a   1.000
_cell.length_b   1.000
_cell.length_c   1.000
_cell.angle_alpha   90.00
_cell.angle_beta   90.00
_cell.angle_gamma   90.00
#
_symmetry.space_group_name_H-M   'P 1'
#
loop_
_entity.id
_entity.type
_entity.pdbx_description
1 polymer ?
#
loop_
_entity_poly.entity_id
_entity_poly.type
_entity_poly.pdbx_seq_one_letter_code
_entity_poly.pdbx_strand_id
1 'polypeptide(L)'
;MFSALKNFSLVRTLGYLAFSASWLGFAYYFGRLIPDQQLWFALLVTFLFGLPIYFAAIYAVTIQRIYLSSQFKKLGILHWLFTRRILAYIWWLLWSVIFAFLLLFYLGAAEKQEWVTFFAAIPVFSVIYAVCFPIAAREYKPYIAVHKSLTWSRWITALAMAVFFVVFVNNTDINRQYTSLTEAVATESQKLTGASNSILILETNRLLGFIEGLKRYALGSLHSFNDTLYLGALFLGSLLFFYNVALGISSFMVSLSEYRRVFGPIQDSDQPPAVSPWAWAITSAFTTFFVLFIYVPSTVYVDAWLRSNPEAIGEIHTSQQAVVETVEMIGDNYYKPGTTEQIEQAYLDSLGKLETSLEELREATDTGFRQMSENVDDYLDWYYSLPGEYERIVALATGVLENWMAEKLQNYLMKGNVFGPVQQSIENVLQNNQQLRAQHVQKVEQILTENRVQPADNSQLEIVRHASLNALKEPPAHSVIVNLENRMLISGGIGTAGAITGAIAGKITAKVAGKGIIKLGAQALIKVTAGKAVSALGGAAAGAATGMALGSFIPGIGTAIGAAIGGIIGGITIGLTVEKLLLMLEEAFSREEFKHQILEAIKEERIEFEKLLNNPIVSDTTPGNVELEAH
;
A
#
# COMPACT_ATOMS: atom_id res chain seq x y z
N MET A 1 -1.19 52.66 49.07
CA MET A 1 -2.13 51.72 48.40
C MET A 1 -3.58 52.23 48.43
N PHE A 2 -4.15 52.63 49.58
CA PHE A 2 -5.54 53.10 49.68
C PHE A 2 -5.88 54.43 48.97
N SER A 3 -4.90 55.28 48.65
CA SER A 3 -5.11 56.48 47.82
C SER A 3 -5.34 56.18 46.34
N ALA A 4 -4.94 55.00 45.84
CA ALA A 4 -5.10 54.64 44.42
C ALA A 4 -6.56 54.28 44.05
N LEU A 5 -7.35 53.85 45.03
CA LEU A 5 -8.77 53.49 44.86
C LEU A 5 -9.70 54.72 44.75
N LYS A 6 -9.23 55.92 45.10
CA LYS A 6 -10.07 57.13 45.14
C LYS A 6 -10.48 57.67 43.76
N ASN A 7 -9.76 57.30 42.71
CA ASN A 7 -10.01 57.72 41.32
C ASN A 7 -10.80 56.70 40.49
N PHE A 8 -11.25 55.61 41.12
CA PHE A 8 -11.90 54.51 40.42
C PHE A 8 -13.42 54.66 40.57
N SER A 9 -14.13 54.99 39.50
CA SER A 9 -15.58 55.17 39.60
C SER A 9 -16.26 53.81 39.84
N LEU A 10 -16.90 53.69 41.01
CA LEU A 10 -17.56 52.46 41.45
C LEU A 10 -18.57 51.96 40.41
N VAL A 11 -19.30 52.88 39.77
CA VAL A 11 -20.24 52.58 38.68
C VAL A 11 -19.56 51.94 37.46
N ARG A 12 -18.39 52.43 37.04
CA ARG A 12 -17.66 51.85 35.89
C ARG A 12 -17.12 50.47 36.22
N THR A 13 -16.69 50.25 37.46
CA THR A 13 -16.20 48.96 37.93
C THR A 13 -17.32 47.93 37.96
N LEU A 14 -18.47 48.28 38.55
CA LEU A 14 -19.65 47.41 38.55
C LEU A 14 -20.13 47.09 37.13
N GLY A 15 -20.17 48.09 36.25
CA GLY A 15 -20.49 47.89 34.84
C GLY A 15 -19.53 46.91 34.17
N TYR A 16 -18.22 47.11 34.36
CA TYR A 16 -17.18 46.20 33.85
C TYR A 16 -17.38 44.75 34.35
N LEU A 17 -17.61 44.56 35.66
CA LEU A 17 -17.81 43.24 36.24
C LEU A 17 -19.05 42.56 35.64
N ALA A 18 -20.17 43.28 35.54
CA ALA A 18 -21.42 42.75 35.00
C ALA A 18 -21.30 42.37 33.53
N PHE A 19 -20.73 43.24 32.68
CA PHE A 19 -20.57 42.95 31.26
C PHE A 19 -19.55 41.84 30.99
N SER A 20 -18.44 41.82 31.72
CA SER A 20 -17.43 40.76 31.59
C SER A 20 -17.98 39.40 32.02
N ALA A 21 -18.72 39.36 33.14
CA ALA A 21 -19.37 38.14 33.60
C ALA A 21 -20.46 37.67 32.64
N SER A 22 -21.24 38.60 32.07
CA SER A 22 -22.25 38.29 31.06
C SER A 22 -21.61 37.75 29.77
N TRP A 23 -20.47 38.28 29.36
CA TRP A 23 -19.74 37.82 28.17
C TRP A 23 -19.15 36.40 28.35
N LEU A 24 -18.58 36.10 29.51
CA LEU A 24 -18.16 34.73 29.83
C LEU A 24 -19.36 33.79 30.02
N GLY A 25 -20.44 34.26 30.65
CA GLY A 25 -21.69 33.51 30.77
C GLY A 25 -22.34 33.20 29.41
N PHE A 26 -22.23 34.13 28.45
CA PHE A 26 -22.61 33.90 27.06
C PHE A 26 -21.82 32.75 26.45
N ALA A 27 -20.49 32.73 26.61
CA ALA A 27 -19.67 31.59 26.15
C ALA A 27 -20.03 30.28 26.85
N TYR A 28 -20.32 30.30 28.16
CA TYR A 28 -20.72 29.10 28.92
C TYR A 28 -21.99 28.48 28.35
N TYR A 29 -23.01 29.29 28.11
CA TYR A 29 -24.31 28.81 27.66
C TYR A 29 -24.30 28.45 26.18
N PHE A 30 -23.87 29.39 25.32
CA PHE A 30 -23.95 29.19 23.88
C PHE A 30 -22.84 28.29 23.33
N GLY A 31 -21.63 28.33 23.91
CA GLY A 31 -20.52 27.46 23.49
C GLY A 31 -20.87 25.97 23.59
N ARG A 32 -21.61 25.57 24.64
CA ARG A 32 -22.10 24.20 24.82
C ARG A 32 -23.20 23.78 23.87
N LEU A 33 -23.95 24.74 23.32
CA LEU A 33 -25.02 24.46 22.38
C LEU A 33 -24.51 24.32 20.94
N ILE A 34 -23.38 24.94 20.58
CA ILE A 34 -22.86 24.94 19.21
C ILE A 34 -22.76 23.53 18.58
N PRO A 35 -22.22 22.49 19.26
CA PRO A 35 -22.08 21.16 18.67
C PRO A 35 -23.39 20.54 18.17
N ASP A 36 -24.53 20.92 18.75
CA ASP A 36 -25.85 20.34 18.46
C ASP A 36 -26.74 21.25 17.58
N GLN A 37 -26.23 22.42 17.17
CA GLN A 37 -27.01 23.43 16.47
C GLN A 37 -26.60 23.57 15.01
N GLN A 38 -27.44 24.26 14.23
CA GLN A 38 -27.19 24.53 12.82
C GLN A 38 -26.11 25.59 12.60
N LEU A 39 -25.52 25.63 11.40
CA LEU A 39 -24.43 26.55 11.05
C LEU A 39 -24.75 28.02 11.29
N TRP A 40 -25.98 28.47 10.99
CA TRP A 40 -26.37 29.86 11.19
C TRP A 40 -26.28 30.31 12.66
N PHE A 41 -26.55 29.39 13.59
CA PHE A 41 -26.47 29.65 15.03
C PHE A 41 -25.01 29.82 15.46
N ALA A 42 -24.13 28.91 15.03
CA ALA A 42 -22.69 29.00 15.31
C ALA A 42 -22.09 30.31 14.75
N LEU A 43 -22.51 30.71 13.54
CA LEU A 43 -22.10 31.97 12.91
C LEU A 43 -22.51 33.19 13.72
N LEU A 44 -23.77 33.24 14.17
CA LEU A 44 -24.31 34.35 14.95
C LEU A 44 -23.62 34.47 16.32
N VAL A 45 -23.50 33.35 17.04
CA VAL A 45 -22.89 33.29 18.36
C VAL A 45 -21.42 33.71 18.29
N THR A 46 -20.68 33.21 17.30
CA THR A 46 -19.27 33.57 17.06
C THR A 46 -19.10 35.05 16.76
N PHE A 47 -19.96 35.61 15.90
CA PHE A 47 -19.91 37.03 15.57
C PHE A 47 -20.15 37.90 16.81
N LEU A 48 -21.20 37.63 17.58
CA LEU A 48 -21.52 38.38 18.80
C LEU A 48 -20.44 38.26 19.87
N PHE A 49 -19.90 37.06 20.07
CA PHE A 49 -18.83 36.81 21.05
C PHE A 49 -17.51 37.49 20.67
N GLY A 50 -17.20 37.58 19.37
CA GLY A 50 -15.98 38.22 18.86
C GLY A 50 -15.98 39.75 18.92
N LEU A 51 -17.15 40.40 19.04
CA LEU A 51 -17.24 41.88 19.04
C LEU A 51 -16.39 42.55 20.14
N PRO A 52 -16.47 42.14 21.42
CA PRO A 52 -15.57 42.64 22.48
C PRO A 52 -14.08 42.55 22.13
N ILE A 53 -13.65 41.40 21.59
CA ILE A 53 -12.25 41.16 21.20
C ILE A 53 -11.85 42.13 20.08
N TYR A 54 -12.68 42.24 19.05
CA TYR A 54 -12.46 43.15 17.94
C TYR A 54 -12.38 44.62 18.40
N PHE A 55 -13.32 45.06 19.24
CA PHE A 55 -13.36 46.42 19.75
C PHE A 55 -12.16 46.77 20.61
N ALA A 56 -11.71 45.88 21.49
CA ALA A 56 -10.50 46.09 22.28
C ALA A 56 -9.24 46.24 21.39
N ALA A 57 -9.17 45.46 20.31
CA ALA A 57 -8.05 45.46 19.39
C ALA A 57 -8.01 46.71 18.50
N ILE A 58 -9.12 47.08 17.86
CA ILE A 58 -9.18 48.27 17.00
C ILE A 58 -9.04 49.57 17.79
N TYR A 59 -9.47 49.59 19.05
CA TYR A 59 -9.16 50.70 19.96
C TYR A 59 -7.65 50.82 20.17
N ALA A 60 -6.97 49.72 20.53
CA ALA A 60 -5.51 49.72 20.71
C ALA A 60 -4.76 50.17 19.45
N VAL A 61 -5.14 49.65 18.29
CA VAL A 61 -4.61 50.08 16.99
C VAL A 61 -4.85 51.56 16.77
N THR A 62 -6.05 52.07 17.03
CA THR A 62 -6.37 53.49 16.83
C THR A 62 -5.45 54.39 17.64
N ILE A 63 -5.24 54.08 18.92
CA ILE A 63 -4.38 54.88 19.80
C ILE A 63 -2.91 54.80 19.36
N GLN A 64 -2.44 53.61 18.96
CA GLN A 64 -1.09 53.45 18.40
C GLN A 64 -0.91 54.24 17.10
N ARG A 65 -1.93 54.28 16.23
CA ARG A 65 -1.89 55.04 14.98
C ARG A 65 -1.94 56.55 15.22
N ILE A 66 -2.69 57.02 16.21
CA ILE A 66 -2.65 58.44 16.65
C ILE A 66 -1.22 58.80 17.06
N TYR A 67 -0.59 57.98 17.91
CA TYR A 67 0.79 58.20 18.38
C TYR A 67 1.83 58.16 17.25
N LEU A 68 1.74 57.20 16.32
CA LEU A 68 2.66 57.12 15.18
C LEU A 68 2.42 58.27 14.18
N SER A 69 1.17 58.70 13.99
CA SER A 69 0.84 59.78 13.05
C SER A 69 1.50 61.12 13.43
N SER A 70 1.77 61.36 14.72
CA SER A 70 2.52 62.53 15.16
C SER A 70 4.03 62.47 14.86
N GLN A 71 4.58 61.32 14.47
CA GLN A 71 6.01 61.13 14.22
C GLN A 71 6.39 61.22 12.73
N PHE A 72 5.47 60.94 11.81
CA PHE A 72 5.76 60.85 10.38
C PHE A 72 5.40 62.13 9.60
N LYS A 73 6.25 62.51 8.62
CA LYS A 73 5.92 63.55 7.63
C LYS A 73 4.86 63.04 6.64
N LYS A 74 3.91 63.89 6.26
CA LYS A 74 2.68 63.57 5.50
C LYS A 74 2.84 62.86 4.14
N LEU A 75 4.05 62.78 3.56
CA LEU A 75 4.27 62.33 2.16
C LEU A 75 5.05 61.00 1.99
N GLY A 76 5.35 60.26 3.06
CA GLY A 76 6.10 58.99 2.94
C GLY A 76 5.23 57.76 2.62
N ILE A 77 5.76 56.77 1.89
CA ILE A 77 5.13 55.44 1.72
C ILE A 77 4.95 54.75 3.08
N LEU A 78 5.94 54.86 3.97
CA LEU A 78 5.82 54.40 5.37
C LEU A 78 4.69 55.13 6.12
N HIS A 79 4.53 56.44 5.89
CA HIS A 79 3.41 57.20 6.47
C HIS A 79 2.07 56.66 5.96
N TRP A 80 1.95 56.35 4.67
CA TRP A 80 0.72 55.75 4.11
C TRP A 80 0.41 54.37 4.72
N LEU A 81 1.40 53.48 4.81
CA LEU A 81 1.23 52.13 5.34
C LEU A 81 0.94 52.13 6.85
N PHE A 82 1.66 52.94 7.62
CA PHE A 82 1.57 52.97 9.09
C PHE A 82 0.52 53.95 9.64
N THR A 83 -0.12 54.79 8.81
CA THR A 83 -1.19 55.71 9.27
C THR A 83 -2.59 55.22 8.89
N ARG A 84 -2.72 54.35 7.88
CA ARG A 84 -4.02 53.78 7.50
C ARG A 84 -4.46 52.68 8.47
N ARG A 85 -5.71 52.78 8.93
CA ARG A 85 -6.33 51.84 9.88
C ARG A 85 -6.93 50.60 9.20
N ILE A 86 -7.29 50.72 7.92
CA ILE A 86 -8.11 49.73 7.19
C ILE A 86 -7.49 48.34 7.22
N LEU A 87 -6.20 48.20 6.86
CA LEU A 87 -5.55 46.89 6.82
C LEU A 87 -5.47 46.24 8.21
N ALA A 88 -5.15 47.04 9.24
CA ALA A 88 -5.12 46.56 10.62
C ALA A 88 -6.51 46.18 11.12
N TYR A 89 -7.56 46.92 10.74
CA TYR A 89 -8.94 46.57 11.08
C TYR A 89 -9.35 45.26 10.41
N ILE A 90 -9.05 45.07 9.12
CA ILE A 90 -9.32 43.82 8.41
C ILE A 90 -8.60 42.64 9.08
N TRP A 91 -7.31 42.82 9.41
CA TRP A 91 -6.54 41.80 10.12
C TRP A 91 -7.17 41.42 11.47
N TRP A 92 -7.50 42.42 12.29
CA TRP A 92 -8.11 42.17 13.60
C TRP A 92 -9.54 41.64 13.49
N LEU A 93 -10.27 41.94 12.42
CA LEU A 93 -11.59 41.39 12.15
C LEU A 93 -11.48 39.88 11.89
N LEU A 94 -10.61 39.48 10.96
CA LEU A 94 -10.34 38.07 10.67
C LEU A 94 -9.85 37.32 11.92
N TRP A 95 -8.88 37.91 12.64
CA TRP A 95 -8.39 37.36 13.90
C TRP A 95 -9.51 37.18 14.91
N SER A 96 -10.36 38.20 15.11
CA SER A 96 -11.43 38.15 16.11
C SER A 96 -12.47 37.07 15.79
N VAL A 97 -12.81 36.86 14.51
CA VAL A 97 -13.78 35.84 14.10
C VAL A 97 -13.21 34.44 14.29
N ILE A 98 -12.01 34.18 13.76
CA ILE A 98 -11.36 32.86 13.86
C ILE A 98 -11.10 32.52 15.33
N PHE A 99 -10.56 33.48 16.08
CA PHE A 99 -10.24 33.25 17.48
C PHE A 99 -11.51 33.13 18.35
N ALA A 100 -12.55 33.94 18.11
CA ALA A 100 -13.82 33.80 18.82
C ALA A 100 -14.44 32.42 18.59
N PHE A 101 -14.38 31.91 17.36
CA PHE A 101 -14.85 30.58 17.02
C PHE A 101 -14.11 29.51 17.82
N LEU A 102 -12.77 29.49 17.74
CA LEU A 102 -11.95 28.52 18.49
C LEU A 102 -12.13 28.63 20.00
N LEU A 103 -12.17 29.86 20.53
CA LEU A 103 -12.35 30.11 21.96
C LEU A 103 -13.72 29.65 22.44
N LEU A 104 -14.79 29.86 21.67
CA LEU A 104 -16.14 29.39 22.02
C LEU A 104 -16.22 27.87 22.11
N PHE A 105 -15.61 27.16 21.15
CA PHE A 105 -15.58 25.71 21.19
C PHE A 105 -14.78 25.20 22.39
N TYR A 106 -13.60 25.79 22.66
CA TYR A 106 -12.81 25.42 23.83
C TYR A 106 -13.54 25.72 25.16
N LEU A 107 -14.15 26.90 25.30
CA LEU A 107 -14.94 27.24 26.48
C LEU A 107 -16.19 26.36 26.62
N GLY A 108 -16.83 25.98 25.51
CA GLY A 108 -17.95 25.05 25.49
C GLY A 108 -17.56 23.66 26.02
N ALA A 109 -16.37 23.19 25.64
CA ALA A 109 -15.78 21.93 26.06
C ALA A 109 -15.25 21.93 27.52
N ALA A 110 -15.00 23.11 28.08
CA ALA A 110 -14.31 23.26 29.36
C ALA A 110 -15.07 22.66 30.55
N GLU A 111 -14.31 22.06 31.48
CA GLU A 111 -14.85 21.42 32.67
C GLU A 111 -15.39 22.45 33.67
N LYS A 112 -16.33 22.05 34.54
CA LYS A 112 -16.95 22.96 35.52
C LYS A 112 -15.92 23.62 36.46
N GLN A 113 -14.78 22.96 36.70
CA GLN A 113 -13.70 23.48 37.55
C GLN A 113 -12.90 24.59 36.85
N GLU A 114 -12.60 24.44 35.55
CA GLU A 114 -11.86 25.44 34.77
C GLU A 114 -12.62 26.78 34.70
N TRP A 115 -13.95 26.72 34.66
CA TRP A 115 -14.82 27.90 34.66
C TRP A 115 -14.62 28.80 35.88
N VAL A 116 -14.30 28.25 37.06
CA VAL A 116 -14.00 29.05 38.25
C VAL A 116 -12.77 29.93 37.98
N THR A 117 -11.74 29.36 37.34
CA THR A 117 -10.53 30.08 36.97
C THR A 117 -10.80 31.13 35.89
N PHE A 118 -11.67 30.85 34.92
CA PHE A 118 -12.03 31.82 33.88
C PHE A 118 -12.77 33.02 34.47
N PHE A 119 -13.73 32.80 35.38
CA PHE A 119 -14.42 33.89 36.06
C PHE A 119 -13.50 34.68 37.01
N ALA A 120 -12.51 34.02 37.62
CA ALA A 120 -11.52 34.69 38.47
C ALA A 120 -10.64 35.72 37.70
N ALA A 121 -10.47 35.55 36.38
CA ALA A 121 -9.74 36.52 35.56
C ALA A 121 -10.37 37.93 35.56
N ILE A 122 -11.69 38.02 35.75
CA ILE A 122 -12.42 39.30 35.74
C ILE A 122 -12.02 40.21 36.93
N PRO A 123 -12.19 39.79 38.20
CA PRO A 123 -11.78 40.62 39.33
C PRO A 123 -10.27 40.84 39.35
N VAL A 124 -9.46 39.85 38.95
CA VAL A 124 -7.99 39.99 38.86
C VAL A 124 -7.61 41.10 37.88
N PHE A 125 -8.20 41.11 36.68
CA PHE A 125 -7.98 42.18 35.70
C PHE A 125 -8.41 43.55 36.25
N SER A 126 -9.56 43.64 36.91
CA SER A 126 -10.05 44.90 37.48
C SER A 126 -9.08 45.46 38.52
N VAL A 127 -8.55 44.62 39.41
CA VAL A 127 -7.59 45.02 40.45
C VAL A 127 -6.27 45.48 39.82
N ILE A 128 -5.74 44.71 38.87
CA ILE A 128 -4.49 45.06 38.17
C ILE A 128 -4.67 46.39 37.42
N TYR A 129 -5.80 46.59 36.74
CA TYR A 129 -6.07 47.84 36.04
C TYR A 129 -6.18 49.02 37.00
N ALA A 130 -6.80 48.85 38.18
CA ALA A 130 -6.85 49.89 39.21
C ALA A 130 -5.46 50.29 39.73
N VAL A 131 -4.46 49.40 39.65
CA VAL A 131 -3.06 49.70 39.98
C VAL A 131 -2.32 50.33 38.79
N CYS A 132 -2.50 49.80 37.57
CA CYS A 132 -1.81 50.28 36.37
C CYS A 132 -2.27 51.66 35.90
N PHE A 133 -3.56 51.96 36.00
CA PHE A 133 -4.15 53.22 35.54
C PHE A 133 -3.52 54.47 36.18
N PRO A 134 -3.43 54.60 37.53
CA PRO A 134 -2.84 55.80 38.14
C PRO A 134 -1.35 55.96 37.82
N ILE A 135 -0.63 54.87 37.54
CA ILE A 135 0.77 54.94 37.10
C ILE A 135 0.84 55.56 35.71
N ALA A 136 0.07 55.02 34.75
CA ALA A 136 0.05 55.55 33.38
C ALA A 136 -0.50 56.98 33.30
N ALA A 137 -1.49 57.34 34.11
CA ALA A 137 -2.12 58.65 34.12
C ALA A 137 -1.20 59.78 34.61
N ARG A 138 -0.10 59.46 35.30
CA ARG A 138 0.91 60.43 35.72
C ARG A 138 1.85 60.84 34.59
N GLU A 139 2.03 59.97 33.60
CA GLU A 139 3.06 60.13 32.56
C GLU A 139 2.48 60.42 31.17
N TYR A 140 1.25 59.97 30.91
CA TYR A 140 0.66 60.00 29.57
C TYR A 140 -0.63 60.83 29.50
N LYS A 141 -0.92 61.36 28.29
CA LYS A 141 -2.23 61.95 27.96
C LYS A 141 -3.38 60.97 28.30
N PRO A 142 -4.59 61.44 28.65
CA PRO A 142 -5.66 60.59 29.17
C PRO A 142 -5.96 59.34 28.32
N TYR A 143 -6.07 59.49 27.00
CA TYR A 143 -6.38 58.36 26.10
C TYR A 143 -5.19 57.39 25.92
N ILE A 144 -3.95 57.89 26.00
CA ILE A 144 -2.73 57.06 25.98
C ILE A 144 -2.59 56.32 27.31
N ALA A 145 -2.89 56.98 28.43
CA ALA A 145 -2.89 56.36 29.76
C ALA A 145 -3.89 55.20 29.84
N VAL A 146 -5.11 55.36 29.28
CA VAL A 146 -6.08 54.27 29.15
C VAL A 146 -5.52 53.13 28.31
N HIS A 147 -4.97 53.41 27.14
CA HIS A 147 -4.39 52.35 26.29
C HIS A 147 -3.22 51.61 26.94
N LYS A 148 -2.28 52.33 27.57
CA LYS A 148 -1.12 51.73 28.25
C LYS A 148 -1.53 50.91 29.45
N SER A 149 -2.42 51.44 30.29
CA SER A 149 -2.95 50.71 31.44
C SER A 149 -3.70 49.44 31.03
N LEU A 150 -4.50 49.46 29.96
CA LEU A 150 -5.13 48.24 29.42
C LEU A 150 -4.09 47.24 28.93
N THR A 151 -3.08 47.70 28.18
CA THR A 151 -2.03 46.82 27.64
C THR A 151 -1.23 46.15 28.76
N TRP A 152 -0.80 46.91 29.77
CA TRP A 152 -0.12 46.36 30.95
C TRP A 152 -1.02 45.39 31.71
N SER A 153 -2.28 45.77 31.91
CA SER A 153 -3.22 44.94 32.66
C SER A 153 -3.50 43.61 31.96
N ARG A 154 -3.61 43.59 30.63
CA ARG A 154 -3.78 42.34 29.85
C ARG A 154 -2.61 41.40 30.07
N TRP A 155 -1.37 41.89 29.91
CA TRP A 155 -0.18 41.06 30.10
C TRP A 155 0.00 40.58 31.53
N ILE A 156 -0.15 41.47 32.52
CA ILE A 156 0.01 41.11 33.94
C ILE A 156 -1.11 40.15 34.36
N THR A 157 -2.35 40.35 33.91
CA THR A 157 -3.45 39.40 34.19
C THR A 157 -3.16 38.06 33.56
N ALA A 158 -2.76 38.02 32.29
CA ALA A 158 -2.44 36.77 31.61
C ALA A 158 -1.31 36.01 32.31
N LEU A 159 -0.24 36.71 32.72
CA LEU A 159 0.86 36.14 33.47
C LEU A 159 0.40 35.60 34.83
N ALA A 160 -0.34 36.39 35.60
CA ALA A 160 -0.83 36.01 36.92
C ALA A 160 -1.78 34.81 36.85
N MET A 161 -2.70 34.81 35.88
CA MET A 161 -3.64 33.72 35.69
C MET A 161 -2.96 32.46 35.14
N ALA A 162 -1.93 32.58 34.30
CA ALA A 162 -1.16 31.43 33.84
C ALA A 162 -0.35 30.79 34.97
N VAL A 163 0.32 31.60 35.82
CA VAL A 163 0.98 31.08 37.03
C VAL A 163 -0.03 30.42 37.97
N PHE A 164 -1.17 31.07 38.20
CA PHE A 164 -2.24 30.51 39.03
C PHE A 164 -2.75 29.19 38.44
N PHE A 165 -2.99 29.11 37.14
CA PHE A 165 -3.43 27.89 36.49
C PHE A 165 -2.42 26.76 36.67
N VAL A 166 -1.13 27.00 36.43
CA VAL A 166 -0.07 25.99 36.61
C VAL A 166 0.03 25.51 38.06
N VAL A 167 -0.05 26.41 39.04
CA VAL A 167 0.06 26.07 40.48
C VAL A 167 -1.15 25.26 40.97
N PHE A 168 -2.36 25.60 40.50
CA PHE A 168 -3.60 25.00 41.03
C PHE A 168 -4.10 23.80 40.23
N VAL A 169 -3.76 23.67 38.95
CA VAL A 169 -4.15 22.51 38.11
C VAL A 169 -3.32 21.25 38.44
N ASN A 170 -2.20 21.41 39.15
CA ASN A 170 -1.27 20.33 39.52
C ASN A 170 -1.83 19.27 40.49
N ASN A 171 -3.13 19.25 40.81
CA ASN A 171 -3.72 18.25 41.71
C ASN A 171 -4.91 17.47 41.12
N THR A 172 -5.44 17.83 39.94
CA THR A 172 -6.66 17.21 39.39
C THR A 172 -6.44 16.43 38.09
N ASP A 173 -5.46 16.79 37.26
CA ASP A 173 -5.19 16.11 35.97
C ASP A 173 -4.06 15.08 35.97
N ILE A 174 -3.28 14.98 37.06
CA ILE A 174 -2.21 13.97 37.22
C ILE A 174 -2.75 12.53 37.08
N ASN A 175 -4.05 12.32 37.30
CA ASN A 175 -4.69 11.00 37.25
C ASN A 175 -5.22 10.59 35.86
N ARG A 176 -5.02 11.37 34.80
CA ARG A 176 -5.36 10.97 33.42
C ARG A 176 -4.10 10.87 32.56
N GLN A 177 -3.15 10.04 32.98
CA GLN A 177 -2.15 9.55 32.05
C GLN A 177 -2.85 8.58 31.09
N TYR A 178 -3.01 9.02 29.84
CA TYR A 178 -3.46 8.13 28.77
C TYR A 178 -2.33 7.17 28.43
N THR A 179 -2.67 5.89 28.31
CA THR A 179 -1.68 4.84 27.98
C THR A 179 -1.20 4.97 26.53
N SER A 180 -2.05 5.52 25.66
CA SER A 180 -1.74 5.79 24.26
C SER A 180 -2.36 7.10 23.77
N LEU A 181 -1.77 7.66 22.70
CA LEU A 181 -2.33 8.83 22.02
C LEU A 181 -3.73 8.52 21.44
N THR A 182 -3.95 7.30 20.94
CA THR A 182 -5.24 6.87 20.40
C THR A 182 -6.32 6.88 21.46
N GLU A 183 -6.02 6.40 22.67
CA GLU A 183 -6.93 6.48 23.81
C GLU A 183 -7.23 7.93 24.20
N ALA A 184 -6.20 8.79 24.23
CA ALA A 184 -6.36 10.22 24.53
C ALA A 184 -7.26 10.92 23.50
N VAL A 185 -6.98 10.71 22.22
CA VAL A 185 -7.72 11.29 21.09
C VAL A 185 -9.14 10.73 21.04
N ALA A 186 -9.34 9.42 21.21
CA ALA A 186 -10.68 8.81 21.20
C ALA A 186 -11.53 9.34 22.37
N THR A 187 -10.95 9.40 23.57
CA THR A 187 -11.64 9.90 24.77
C THR A 187 -12.02 11.37 24.64
N GLU A 188 -11.10 12.22 24.16
CA GLU A 188 -11.38 13.65 24.01
C GLU A 188 -12.29 13.95 22.81
N SER A 189 -12.16 13.20 21.71
CA SER A 189 -13.05 13.33 20.55
C SER A 189 -14.48 12.90 20.87
N GLN A 190 -14.66 11.86 21.69
CA GLN A 190 -15.98 11.40 22.12
C GLN A 190 -16.71 12.43 22.99
N LYS A 191 -15.97 13.24 23.78
CA LYS A 191 -16.58 14.33 24.56
C LYS A 191 -17.12 15.47 23.68
N LEU A 192 -16.62 15.58 22.46
CA LEU A 192 -16.89 16.69 21.54
C LEU A 192 -17.78 16.29 20.36
N THR A 193 -18.33 15.07 20.34
CA THR A 193 -19.31 14.67 19.33
C THR A 193 -20.60 15.46 19.52
N GLY A 194 -21.05 16.12 18.45
CA GLY A 194 -22.32 16.86 18.42
C GLY A 194 -23.26 16.34 17.34
N ALA A 195 -24.55 16.67 17.46
CA ALA A 195 -25.59 16.24 16.53
C ALA A 195 -25.82 17.20 15.33
N SER A 196 -24.90 18.14 15.08
CA SER A 196 -25.07 19.13 14.00
C SER A 196 -25.10 18.52 12.60
N ASN A 197 -25.93 19.09 11.72
CA ASN A 197 -25.97 18.78 10.29
C ASN A 197 -24.89 19.53 9.47
N SER A 198 -24.01 20.30 10.11
CA SER A 198 -22.91 21.03 9.46
C SER A 198 -21.62 20.23 9.57
N ILE A 199 -21.04 19.89 8.41
CA ILE A 199 -19.77 19.17 8.35
C ILE A 199 -18.64 20.03 8.91
N LEU A 200 -18.68 21.35 8.70
CA LEU A 200 -17.71 22.27 9.30
C LEU A 200 -17.68 22.17 10.83
N ILE A 201 -18.86 22.12 11.48
CA ILE A 201 -18.96 22.03 12.94
C ILE A 201 -18.47 20.66 13.42
N LEU A 202 -18.88 19.58 12.75
CA LEU A 202 -18.46 18.22 13.09
C LEU A 202 -16.94 18.05 12.95
N GLU A 203 -16.36 18.49 11.84
CA GLU A 203 -14.91 18.41 11.62
C GLU A 203 -14.12 19.34 12.55
N THR A 204 -14.65 20.53 12.87
CA THR A 204 -14.03 21.41 13.88
C THR A 204 -14.01 20.72 15.25
N ASN A 205 -15.13 20.11 15.66
CA ASN A 205 -15.21 19.38 16.93
C ASN A 205 -14.23 18.21 16.96
N ARG A 206 -14.16 17.43 15.88
CA ARG A 206 -13.23 16.31 15.76
C ARG A 206 -11.78 16.77 15.81
N LEU A 207 -11.44 17.82 15.06
CA LEU A 207 -10.09 18.40 15.05
C LEU A 207 -9.71 18.97 16.41
N LEU A 208 -10.65 19.60 17.12
CA LEU A 208 -10.42 20.08 18.48
C LEU A 208 -10.21 18.93 19.46
N GLY A 209 -11.00 17.85 19.35
CA GLY A 209 -10.82 16.63 20.14
C GLY A 209 -9.48 15.95 19.88
N PHE A 210 -9.04 15.91 18.63
CA PHE A 210 -7.71 15.46 18.26
C PHE A 210 -6.61 16.33 18.88
N ILE A 211 -6.69 17.66 18.75
CA ILE A 211 -5.71 18.59 19.32
C ILE A 211 -5.67 18.48 20.85
N GLU A 212 -6.82 18.38 21.52
CA GLU A 212 -6.88 18.26 22.98
C GLU A 212 -6.36 16.90 23.46
N GLY A 213 -6.69 15.81 22.76
CA GLY A 213 -6.13 14.48 23.02
C GLY A 213 -4.60 14.45 22.84
N LEU A 214 -4.10 15.02 21.74
CA LEU A 214 -2.66 15.17 21.48
C LEU A 214 -1.98 16.01 22.55
N LYS A 215 -2.57 17.16 22.90
CA LYS A 215 -2.07 18.05 23.96
C LYS A 215 -1.97 17.29 25.28
N ARG A 216 -3.01 16.55 25.69
CA ARG A 216 -3.02 15.80 26.96
C ARG A 216 -2.00 14.66 26.96
N TYR A 217 -1.88 13.91 25.87
CA TYR A 217 -0.87 12.86 25.73
C TYR A 217 0.56 13.42 25.74
N ALA A 218 0.82 14.48 24.97
CA ALA A 218 2.12 15.14 24.90
C ALA A 218 2.52 15.76 26.25
N LEU A 219 1.57 16.39 26.96
CA LEU A 219 1.79 16.91 28.30
C LEU A 219 2.07 15.77 29.31
N GLY A 220 1.35 14.64 29.23
CA GLY A 220 1.62 13.46 30.06
C GLY A 220 3.01 12.86 29.81
N SER A 221 3.43 12.79 28.55
CA SER A 221 4.77 12.34 28.14
C SER A 221 5.88 13.32 28.55
N LEU A 222 5.61 14.64 28.48
CA LEU A 222 6.54 15.66 28.96
C LEU A 222 6.69 15.61 30.48
N HIS A 223 5.63 15.32 31.22
CA HIS A 223 5.68 15.15 32.66
C HIS A 223 6.56 13.96 33.06
N SER A 224 6.45 12.82 32.36
CA SER A 224 7.31 11.66 32.63
C SER A 224 8.79 11.89 32.26
N PHE A 225 9.07 12.76 31.29
CA PHE A 225 10.43 13.10 30.87
C PHE A 225 11.08 14.22 31.71
N ASN A 226 10.38 15.33 31.91
CA ASN A 226 10.88 16.51 32.63
C ASN A 226 9.74 17.44 33.10
N ASP A 227 9.54 17.49 34.42
CA ASP A 227 8.56 18.38 35.08
C ASP A 227 8.71 19.85 34.69
N THR A 228 9.94 20.34 34.50
CA THR A 228 10.17 21.75 34.14
C THR A 228 9.66 22.06 32.74
N LEU A 229 9.85 21.13 31.78
CA LEU A 229 9.35 21.29 30.42
C LEU A 229 7.83 21.18 30.37
N TYR A 230 7.24 20.25 31.13
CA TYR A 230 5.80 20.14 31.31
C TYR A 230 5.19 21.45 31.83
N LEU A 231 5.70 21.96 32.96
CA LEU A 231 5.22 23.21 33.55
C LEU A 231 5.41 24.41 32.61
N GLY A 232 6.52 24.45 31.87
CA GLY A 232 6.79 25.48 30.87
C GLY A 232 5.80 25.46 29.69
N ALA A 233 5.48 24.29 29.15
CA ALA A 233 4.52 24.13 28.07
C ALA A 233 3.10 24.49 28.52
N LEU A 234 2.69 24.02 29.70
CA LEU A 234 1.41 24.37 30.31
C LEU A 234 1.29 25.88 30.52
N PHE A 235 2.32 26.50 31.09
CA PHE A 235 2.39 27.95 31.30
C PHE A 235 2.22 28.74 30.00
N LEU A 236 2.93 28.36 28.94
CA LEU A 236 2.87 29.07 27.65
C LEU A 236 1.49 28.97 27.00
N GLY A 237 0.86 27.79 27.04
CA GLY A 237 -0.50 27.58 26.54
C GLY A 237 -1.52 28.41 27.33
N SER A 238 -1.46 28.37 28.66
CA SER A 238 -2.33 29.17 29.53
C SER A 238 -2.13 30.67 29.34
N LEU A 239 -0.89 31.13 29.12
CA LEU A 239 -0.58 32.53 28.89
C LEU A 239 -1.30 33.07 27.63
N LEU A 240 -1.24 32.32 26.53
CA LEU A 240 -1.91 32.69 25.28
C LEU A 240 -3.44 32.73 25.46
N PHE A 241 -4.00 31.73 26.14
CA PHE A 241 -5.43 31.66 26.44
C PHE A 241 -5.88 32.86 27.28
N PHE A 242 -5.26 33.10 28.44
CA PHE A 242 -5.66 34.18 29.35
C PHE A 242 -5.38 35.56 28.77
N TYR A 243 -4.39 35.73 27.90
CA TYR A 243 -4.19 36.99 27.19
C TYR A 243 -5.39 37.36 26.33
N ASN A 244 -5.97 36.39 25.62
CA ASN A 244 -7.13 36.66 24.78
C ASN A 244 -8.43 36.83 25.58
N VAL A 245 -8.60 36.09 26.69
CA VAL A 245 -9.70 36.35 27.63
C VAL A 245 -9.58 37.77 28.19
N ALA A 246 -8.37 38.17 28.62
CA ALA A 246 -8.08 39.52 29.09
C ALA A 246 -8.32 40.58 28.00
N LEU A 247 -8.01 40.28 26.74
CA LEU A 247 -8.29 41.16 25.61
C LEU A 247 -9.80 41.41 25.47
N GLY A 248 -10.61 40.36 25.48
CA GLY A 248 -12.08 40.44 25.38
C GLY A 248 -12.69 41.24 26.52
N ILE A 249 -12.41 40.89 27.77
CA ILE A 249 -12.96 41.60 28.94
C ILE A 249 -12.47 43.06 29.00
N SER A 250 -11.25 43.36 28.52
CA SER A 250 -10.71 44.73 28.54
C SER A 250 -11.54 45.73 27.74
N SER A 251 -12.33 45.29 26.76
CA SER A 251 -13.24 46.15 26.00
C SER A 251 -14.29 46.83 26.89
N PHE A 252 -14.82 46.11 27.87
CA PHE A 252 -15.83 46.62 28.81
C PHE A 252 -15.25 47.62 29.82
N MET A 253 -13.93 47.69 29.94
CA MET A 253 -13.27 48.68 30.77
C MET A 253 -13.17 50.03 30.04
N VAL A 254 -13.17 50.06 28.70
CA VAL A 254 -13.10 51.30 27.89
C VAL A 254 -14.43 52.04 27.96
N SER A 255 -14.40 53.36 28.13
CA SER A 255 -15.63 54.15 28.12
C SER A 255 -16.23 54.25 26.71
N LEU A 256 -17.56 54.24 26.59
CA LEU A 256 -18.25 54.37 25.30
C LEU A 256 -17.88 55.63 24.53
N SER A 257 -17.51 56.71 25.23
CA SER A 257 -17.01 57.94 24.62
C SER A 257 -15.71 57.71 23.84
N GLU A 258 -14.79 56.90 24.35
CA GLU A 258 -13.48 56.65 23.75
C GLU A 258 -13.58 55.87 22.43
N TYR A 259 -14.60 55.03 22.27
CA TYR A 259 -14.87 54.35 21.00
C TYR A 259 -15.20 55.30 19.85
N ARG A 260 -15.59 56.55 20.13
CA ARG A 260 -15.77 57.57 19.07
C ARG A 260 -14.48 57.83 18.28
N ARG A 261 -13.29 57.61 18.87
CA ARG A 261 -11.98 57.72 18.18
C ARG A 261 -11.81 56.68 17.08
N VAL A 262 -12.38 55.50 17.28
CA VAL A 262 -12.26 54.36 16.35
C VAL A 262 -13.01 54.66 15.05
N PHE A 263 -14.19 55.25 15.16
CA PHE A 263 -15.07 55.57 14.02
C PHE A 263 -14.85 56.98 13.46
N GLY A 264 -14.32 57.90 14.26
CA GLY A 264 -13.94 59.25 13.84
C GLY A 264 -12.59 59.32 13.11
N PRO A 265 -12.23 60.49 12.55
CA PRO A 265 -10.90 60.73 12.00
C PRO A 265 -9.80 60.65 13.07
N ILE A 266 -8.57 60.33 12.65
CA ILE A 266 -7.39 60.28 13.55
C ILE A 266 -7.10 61.70 14.04
N GLN A 267 -7.24 61.92 15.35
CA GLN A 267 -7.04 63.22 15.98
C GLN A 267 -6.39 63.06 17.37
N ASP A 268 -5.43 63.92 17.67
CA ASP A 268 -4.78 64.04 18.99
C ASP A 268 -5.54 65.08 19.85
N SER A 269 -6.74 64.71 20.27
CA SER A 269 -7.57 65.50 21.20
C SER A 269 -7.76 64.74 22.52
N ASP A 270 -7.81 65.43 23.66
CA ASP A 270 -8.01 64.77 24.96
C ASP A 270 -9.41 64.17 25.09
N GLN A 271 -10.41 64.79 24.47
CA GLN A 271 -11.77 64.25 24.38
C GLN A 271 -12.15 64.01 22.92
N PRO A 272 -12.75 62.85 22.60
CA PRO A 272 -13.12 62.54 21.23
C PRO A 272 -14.41 63.28 20.84
N PRO A 273 -14.43 63.95 19.67
CA PRO A 273 -15.63 64.62 19.18
C PRO A 273 -16.73 63.62 18.84
N ALA A 274 -17.95 64.14 18.64
CA ALA A 274 -19.05 63.32 18.13
C ALA A 274 -18.70 62.77 16.74
N VAL A 275 -19.06 61.50 16.51
CA VAL A 275 -18.88 60.84 15.21
C VAL A 275 -19.94 61.36 14.26
N SER A 276 -19.54 61.73 13.03
CA SER A 276 -20.49 62.22 12.03
C SER A 276 -21.50 61.14 11.64
N PRO A 277 -22.76 61.48 11.31
CA PRO A 277 -23.76 60.52 10.83
C PRO A 277 -23.26 59.71 9.62
N TRP A 278 -22.47 60.35 8.75
CA TRP A 278 -21.83 59.72 7.60
C TRP A 278 -20.84 58.61 7.99
N ALA A 279 -20.03 58.80 9.03
CA ALA A 279 -19.09 57.78 9.49
C ALA A 279 -19.82 56.56 10.10
N TRP A 280 -20.95 56.79 10.78
CA TRP A 280 -21.84 55.71 11.23
C TRP A 280 -22.46 54.95 10.06
N ALA A 281 -22.96 55.66 9.05
CA ALA A 281 -23.53 55.06 7.84
C ALA A 281 -22.50 54.19 7.10
N ILE A 282 -21.28 54.70 6.91
CA ILE A 282 -20.17 53.96 6.30
C ILE A 282 -19.81 52.71 7.12
N THR A 283 -19.67 52.84 8.43
CA THR A 283 -19.31 51.72 9.30
C THR A 283 -20.39 50.64 9.27
N SER A 284 -21.66 51.04 9.33
CA SER A 284 -22.81 50.15 9.21
C SER A 284 -22.84 49.45 7.86
N ALA A 285 -22.63 50.19 6.76
CA ALA A 285 -22.58 49.64 5.42
C ALA A 285 -21.45 48.61 5.26
N PHE A 286 -20.23 48.90 5.71
CA PHE A 286 -19.12 47.95 5.67
C PHE A 286 -19.34 46.73 6.55
N THR A 287 -19.92 46.92 7.74
CA THR A 287 -20.26 45.80 8.64
C THR A 287 -21.31 44.90 8.01
N THR A 288 -22.35 45.50 7.41
CA THR A 288 -23.43 44.78 6.73
C THR A 288 -22.89 44.05 5.50
N PHE A 289 -22.04 44.72 4.72
CA PHE A 289 -21.37 44.11 3.57
C PHE A 289 -20.51 42.92 3.99
N PHE A 290 -19.68 43.08 5.01
CA PHE A 290 -18.87 41.99 5.55
C PHE A 290 -19.73 40.82 6.01
N VAL A 291 -20.77 41.06 6.81
CA VAL A 291 -21.61 39.98 7.35
C VAL A 291 -22.34 39.23 6.22
N LEU A 292 -23.02 39.95 5.33
CA LEU A 292 -23.91 39.36 4.32
C LEU A 292 -23.19 38.83 3.08
N PHE A 293 -22.06 39.44 2.67
CA PHE A 293 -21.38 39.09 1.42
C PHE A 293 -20.03 38.40 1.63
N ILE A 294 -19.45 38.45 2.82
CA ILE A 294 -18.16 37.81 3.12
C ILE A 294 -18.34 36.71 4.15
N TYR A 295 -18.68 37.04 5.39
CA TYR A 295 -18.67 36.12 6.53
C TYR A 295 -19.66 34.94 6.37
N VAL A 296 -20.94 35.23 6.12
CA VAL A 296 -21.96 34.18 5.94
C VAL A 296 -21.69 33.36 4.68
N PRO A 297 -21.53 33.97 3.47
CA PRO A 297 -21.32 33.18 2.26
C PRO A 297 -20.02 32.38 2.26
N SER A 298 -18.90 32.92 2.78
CA SER A 298 -17.64 32.18 2.85
C SER A 298 -17.74 30.96 3.74
N THR A 299 -18.40 31.08 4.90
CA THR A 299 -18.53 29.92 5.81
C THR A 299 -19.49 28.87 5.25
N VAL A 300 -20.59 29.29 4.63
CA VAL A 300 -21.51 28.36 3.93
C VAL A 300 -20.79 27.68 2.76
N TYR A 301 -19.97 28.41 2.01
CA TYR A 301 -19.17 27.86 0.93
C TYR A 301 -18.16 26.83 1.43
N VAL A 302 -17.43 27.11 2.52
CA VAL A 302 -16.48 26.15 3.12
C VAL A 302 -17.23 24.90 3.64
N ASP A 303 -18.37 25.07 4.31
CA ASP A 303 -19.19 23.93 4.76
C ASP A 303 -19.65 23.09 3.56
N ALA A 304 -20.17 23.73 2.50
CA ALA A 304 -20.61 23.06 1.27
C ALA A 304 -19.44 22.36 0.54
N TRP A 305 -18.29 23.01 0.44
CA TRP A 305 -17.09 22.48 -0.18
C TRP A 305 -16.56 21.25 0.57
N LEU A 306 -16.61 21.26 1.91
CA LEU A 306 -16.28 20.08 2.72
C LEU A 306 -17.25 18.93 2.44
N ARG A 307 -18.56 19.21 2.26
CA ARG A 307 -19.52 18.15 1.90
C ARG A 307 -19.28 17.55 0.52
N SER A 308 -18.80 18.35 -0.44
CA SER A 308 -18.59 17.89 -1.80
C SER A 308 -17.24 17.21 -2.02
N ASN A 309 -16.29 17.32 -1.08
CA ASN A 309 -14.93 16.80 -1.21
C ASN A 309 -14.56 15.84 -0.05
N PRO A 310 -15.16 14.64 0.03
CA PRO A 310 -14.88 13.67 1.08
C PRO A 310 -13.43 13.15 1.06
N GLU A 311 -12.74 13.24 -0.09
CA GLU A 311 -11.31 12.90 -0.20
C GLU A 311 -10.41 13.85 0.61
N ALA A 312 -10.69 15.15 0.64
CA ALA A 312 -9.95 16.13 1.45
C ALA A 312 -10.15 15.88 2.96
N ILE A 313 -11.33 15.40 3.35
CA ILE A 313 -11.61 14.95 4.71
C ILE A 313 -10.85 13.63 5.00
N GLY A 314 -10.80 12.72 4.02
CA GLY A 314 -10.00 11.50 4.06
C GLY A 314 -8.51 11.75 4.27
N GLU A 315 -7.92 12.75 3.62
CA GLU A 315 -6.52 13.18 3.83
C GLU A 315 -6.28 13.76 5.23
N ILE A 316 -7.25 14.51 5.76
CA ILE A 316 -7.23 14.98 7.16
C ILE A 316 -7.32 13.78 8.12
N HIS A 317 -8.10 12.76 7.79
CA HIS A 317 -8.21 11.55 8.61
C HIS A 317 -6.97 10.66 8.56
N THR A 318 -6.33 10.49 7.39
CA THR A 318 -5.08 9.74 7.27
C THR A 318 -3.93 10.46 7.96
N SER A 319 -3.87 11.80 7.91
CA SER A 319 -2.89 12.58 8.69
C SER A 319 -3.16 12.56 10.20
N GLN A 320 -4.42 12.44 10.64
CA GLN A 320 -4.79 12.21 12.04
C GLN A 320 -4.47 10.78 12.52
N GLN A 321 -4.61 9.77 11.65
CA GLN A 321 -4.31 8.36 11.93
C GLN A 321 -2.82 8.03 11.83
N ALA A 322 -2.02 8.83 11.12
CA ALA A 322 -0.57 8.67 11.01
C ALA A 322 0.21 8.87 12.33
N VAL A 323 -0.48 9.21 13.44
CA VAL A 323 0.11 9.26 14.79
C VAL A 323 -0.16 7.96 15.60
N VAL A 324 -0.81 6.96 14.99
CA VAL A 324 -0.91 5.60 15.50
C VAL A 324 0.19 4.77 14.86
N GLU A 325 0.98 4.08 15.66
CA GLU A 325 2.00 3.15 15.19
C GLU A 325 1.28 1.95 14.56
N THR A 326 0.97 2.08 13.26
CA THR A 326 0.40 1.01 12.47
C THR A 326 1.42 -0.13 12.42
N VAL A 327 0.96 -1.35 12.67
CA VAL A 327 1.82 -2.54 12.63
C VAL A 327 1.15 -3.65 11.84
N GLU A 328 1.97 -4.52 11.28
CA GLU A 328 1.53 -5.79 10.70
C GLU A 328 1.74 -6.90 11.72
N MET A 329 0.78 -7.82 11.81
CA MET A 329 0.89 -9.00 12.66
C MET A 329 1.28 -10.20 11.80
N ILE A 330 2.48 -10.75 12.05
CA ILE A 330 2.98 -11.96 11.37
C ILE A 330 3.16 -13.05 12.42
N GLY A 331 2.33 -14.09 12.37
CA GLY A 331 2.19 -15.05 13.47
C GLY A 331 1.69 -14.33 14.73
N ASP A 332 2.42 -14.46 15.84
CA ASP A 332 2.10 -13.82 17.12
C ASP A 332 2.93 -12.55 17.43
N ASN A 333 3.71 -12.06 16.45
CA ASN A 333 4.62 -10.90 16.64
C ASN A 333 4.22 -9.71 15.76
N TYR A 334 4.63 -8.51 16.18
CA TYR A 334 4.34 -7.23 15.52
C TYR A 334 5.53 -6.69 14.73
N TYR A 335 5.26 -6.15 13.54
CA TYR A 335 6.26 -5.65 12.60
C TYR A 335 5.84 -4.31 11.98
N LYS A 336 6.80 -3.57 11.42
CA LYS A 336 6.53 -2.30 10.72
C LYS A 336 5.61 -2.52 9.49
N PRO A 337 4.82 -1.52 9.08
CA PRO A 337 4.03 -1.57 7.85
C PRO A 337 4.92 -1.80 6.62
N GLY A 338 4.44 -2.60 5.66
CA GLY A 338 5.17 -2.97 4.45
C GLY A 338 6.12 -4.15 4.62
N THR A 339 6.16 -4.81 5.79
CA THR A 339 6.99 -6.00 6.02
C THR A 339 6.52 -7.18 5.16
N THR A 340 5.21 -7.38 5.06
CA THR A 340 4.60 -8.44 4.22
C THR A 340 4.89 -8.20 2.74
N GLU A 341 4.81 -6.96 2.26
CA GLU A 341 5.12 -6.61 0.87
C GLU A 341 6.61 -6.85 0.54
N GLN A 342 7.52 -6.53 1.46
CA GLN A 342 8.95 -6.81 1.29
C GLN A 342 9.23 -8.33 1.18
N ILE A 343 8.51 -9.15 1.97
CA ILE A 343 8.61 -10.61 1.90
C ILE A 343 8.05 -11.14 0.56
N GLU A 344 6.92 -10.61 0.10
CA GLU A 344 6.33 -10.96 -1.20
C GLU A 344 7.28 -10.60 -2.35
N GLN A 345 7.93 -9.42 -2.30
CA GLN A 345 8.93 -9.03 -3.30
C GLN A 345 10.15 -9.94 -3.30
N ALA A 346 10.65 -10.35 -2.13
CA ALA A 346 11.76 -11.31 -2.02
C ALA A 346 11.40 -12.68 -2.62
N TYR A 347 10.14 -13.10 -2.47
CA TYR A 347 9.63 -14.31 -3.12
C TYR A 347 9.57 -14.17 -4.65
N LEU A 348 9.08 -13.03 -5.16
CA LEU A 348 9.03 -12.76 -6.60
C LEU A 348 10.43 -12.74 -7.25
N ASP A 349 11.44 -12.19 -6.56
CA ASP A 349 12.83 -12.24 -7.04
C ASP A 349 13.36 -13.68 -7.12
N SER A 350 13.02 -14.50 -6.12
CA SER A 350 13.39 -15.94 -6.10
C SER A 350 12.70 -16.71 -7.23
N LEU A 351 11.43 -16.40 -7.54
CA LEU A 351 10.71 -16.97 -8.67
C LEU A 351 11.33 -16.58 -10.02
N GLY A 352 11.74 -15.32 -10.18
CA GLY A 352 12.42 -14.86 -11.41
C GLY A 352 13.72 -15.63 -11.67
N LYS A 353 14.51 -15.89 -10.62
CA LYS A 353 15.73 -16.71 -10.70
C LYS A 353 15.45 -18.17 -11.04
N LEU A 354 14.36 -18.73 -10.49
CA LEU A 354 13.95 -20.10 -10.79
C LEU A 354 13.51 -20.26 -12.25
N GLU A 355 12.75 -19.30 -12.79
CA GLU A 355 12.30 -19.32 -14.19
C GLU A 355 13.48 -19.34 -15.16
N THR A 356 14.58 -18.65 -14.82
CA THR A 356 15.81 -18.67 -15.61
C THR A 356 16.38 -20.09 -15.74
N SER A 357 16.43 -20.86 -14.64
CA SER A 357 16.89 -22.26 -14.70
C SER A 357 15.90 -23.20 -15.39
N LEU A 358 14.59 -22.90 -15.32
CA LEU A 358 13.59 -23.65 -16.08
C LEU A 358 13.73 -23.44 -17.58
N GLU A 359 14.11 -22.23 -18.00
CA GLU A 359 14.37 -21.94 -19.41
C GLU A 359 15.58 -22.71 -19.94
N GLU A 360 16.67 -22.79 -19.17
CA GLU A 360 17.84 -23.63 -19.50
C GLU A 360 17.47 -25.12 -19.63
N LEU A 361 16.55 -25.61 -18.79
CA LEU A 361 16.03 -26.98 -18.90
C LEU A 361 15.20 -27.18 -20.17
N ARG A 362 14.35 -26.21 -20.54
CA ARG A 362 13.57 -26.25 -21.80
C ARG A 362 14.51 -26.28 -23.01
N GLU A 363 15.55 -25.45 -23.04
CA GLU A 363 16.53 -25.41 -24.12
C GLU A 363 17.31 -26.72 -24.24
N ALA A 364 17.77 -27.27 -23.12
CA ALA A 364 18.46 -28.56 -23.10
C ALA A 364 17.56 -29.69 -23.61
N THR A 365 16.29 -29.68 -23.21
CA THR A 365 15.28 -30.66 -23.64
C THR A 365 15.07 -30.62 -25.14
N ASP A 366 14.86 -29.43 -25.70
CA ASP A 366 14.66 -29.23 -27.13
C ASP A 366 15.88 -29.67 -27.96
N THR A 367 17.08 -29.40 -27.43
CA THR A 367 18.33 -29.85 -28.05
C THR A 367 18.44 -31.38 -28.03
N GLY A 368 18.12 -32.03 -26.91
CA GLY A 368 18.17 -33.49 -26.78
C GLY A 368 17.22 -34.21 -27.73
N PHE A 369 15.97 -33.75 -27.85
CA PHE A 369 15.00 -34.32 -28.80
C PHE A 369 15.41 -34.09 -30.27
N ARG A 370 16.05 -32.95 -30.57
CA ARG A 370 16.58 -32.67 -31.92
C ARG A 370 17.70 -33.64 -32.30
N GLN A 371 18.68 -33.82 -31.41
CA GLN A 371 19.77 -34.77 -31.63
C GLN A 371 19.28 -36.22 -31.73
N MET A 372 18.29 -36.60 -30.92
CA MET A 372 17.64 -37.92 -31.03
C MET A 372 16.97 -38.11 -32.39
N SER A 373 16.34 -37.06 -32.94
CA SER A 373 15.72 -37.09 -34.26
C SER A 373 16.76 -37.22 -35.39
N GLU A 374 17.92 -36.58 -35.24
CA GLU A 374 19.06 -36.70 -36.16
C GLU A 374 19.66 -38.12 -36.16
N ASN A 375 19.65 -38.81 -35.02
CA ASN A 375 20.11 -40.20 -34.89
C ASN A 375 19.19 -41.24 -35.57
N VAL A 376 17.99 -40.86 -36.01
CA VAL A 376 17.05 -41.77 -36.68
C VAL A 376 17.63 -42.27 -38.00
N ASP A 377 18.30 -41.40 -38.76
CA ASP A 377 18.92 -41.79 -40.04
C ASP A 377 20.03 -42.83 -39.84
N ASP A 378 20.89 -42.65 -38.82
CA ASP A 378 21.94 -43.62 -38.45
C ASP A 378 21.36 -45.02 -38.15
N TYR A 379 20.20 -45.08 -37.48
CA TYR A 379 19.50 -46.33 -37.20
C TYR A 379 18.97 -46.98 -38.49
N LEU A 380 18.35 -46.19 -39.37
CA LEU A 380 17.79 -46.69 -40.62
C LEU A 380 18.89 -47.18 -41.56
N ASP A 381 20.02 -46.49 -41.61
CA ASP A 381 21.19 -46.90 -42.40
C ASP A 381 21.72 -48.26 -41.96
N TRP A 382 21.71 -48.55 -40.65
CA TRP A 382 22.01 -49.88 -40.13
C TRP A 382 20.89 -50.90 -40.44
N TYR A 383 19.63 -50.52 -40.24
CA TYR A 383 18.45 -51.38 -40.45
C TYR A 383 18.36 -51.91 -41.88
N TYR A 384 18.64 -51.04 -42.86
CA TYR A 384 18.71 -51.35 -44.30
C TYR A 384 20.14 -51.69 -44.75
N SER A 385 21.06 -52.05 -43.86
CA SER A 385 22.38 -52.57 -44.25
C SER A 385 22.40 -54.09 -44.33
N LEU A 386 23.30 -54.65 -45.16
CA LEU A 386 23.52 -56.09 -45.22
C LEU A 386 23.85 -56.71 -43.85
N PRO A 387 24.78 -56.16 -43.04
CA PRO A 387 25.02 -56.66 -41.68
C PRO A 387 23.76 -56.63 -40.79
N GLY A 388 22.96 -55.57 -40.88
CA GLY A 388 21.71 -55.45 -40.11
C GLY A 388 20.66 -56.50 -40.50
N GLU A 389 20.56 -56.87 -41.77
CA GLU A 389 19.70 -57.96 -42.24
C GLU A 389 20.11 -59.32 -41.64
N TYR A 390 21.41 -59.64 -41.65
CA TYR A 390 21.92 -60.87 -41.03
C TYR A 390 21.66 -60.92 -39.52
N GLU A 391 21.87 -59.81 -38.80
CA GLU A 391 21.59 -59.74 -37.37
C GLU A 391 20.09 -59.96 -37.06
N ARG A 392 19.19 -59.37 -37.87
CA ARG A 392 17.73 -59.57 -37.74
C ARG A 392 17.32 -61.04 -37.97
N ILE A 393 17.92 -61.72 -38.94
CA ILE A 393 17.64 -63.15 -39.20
C ILE A 393 18.02 -64.01 -37.99
N VAL A 394 19.18 -63.76 -37.38
CA VAL A 394 19.63 -64.49 -36.19
C VAL A 394 18.71 -64.22 -34.99
N ALA A 395 18.33 -62.96 -34.77
CA ALA A 395 17.41 -62.59 -33.70
C ALA A 395 16.00 -63.17 -33.89
N LEU A 396 15.54 -63.32 -35.14
CA LEU A 396 14.30 -64.00 -35.48
C LEU A 396 14.38 -65.51 -35.20
N ALA A 397 15.46 -66.18 -35.62
CA ALA A 397 15.64 -67.62 -35.42
C ALA A 397 15.72 -68.01 -33.93
N THR A 398 16.13 -67.08 -33.07
CA THR A 398 16.22 -67.25 -31.62
C THR A 398 14.98 -66.79 -30.85
N GLY A 399 13.97 -66.23 -31.55
CA GLY A 399 12.71 -65.80 -30.97
C GLY A 399 12.78 -64.49 -30.16
N VAL A 400 13.87 -63.72 -30.26
CA VAL A 400 14.10 -62.48 -29.49
C VAL A 400 14.05 -61.21 -30.34
N LEU A 401 13.67 -61.31 -31.62
CA LEU A 401 13.71 -60.22 -32.59
C LEU A 401 13.08 -58.92 -32.07
N GLU A 402 11.88 -58.98 -31.50
CA GLU A 402 11.15 -57.78 -31.09
C GLU A 402 11.89 -56.98 -30.00
N ASN A 403 12.34 -57.66 -28.95
CA ASN A 403 13.10 -57.05 -27.86
C ASN A 403 14.48 -56.55 -28.34
N TRP A 404 15.13 -57.32 -29.21
CA TRP A 404 16.44 -56.96 -29.73
C TRP A 404 16.38 -55.75 -30.68
N MET A 405 15.34 -55.67 -31.52
CA MET A 405 15.09 -54.51 -32.39
C MET A 405 14.77 -53.26 -31.57
N ALA A 406 13.98 -53.41 -30.52
CA ALA A 406 13.70 -52.35 -29.57
C ALA A 406 14.98 -51.82 -28.90
N GLU A 407 15.86 -52.72 -28.45
CA GLU A 407 17.14 -52.38 -27.84
C GLU A 407 18.09 -51.67 -28.83
N LYS A 408 18.19 -52.16 -30.07
CA LYS A 408 18.98 -51.50 -31.12
C LYS A 408 18.46 -50.11 -31.44
N LEU A 409 17.15 -49.95 -31.62
CA LEU A 409 16.54 -48.64 -31.85
C LEU A 409 16.87 -47.68 -30.70
N GLN A 410 16.68 -48.12 -29.45
CA GLN A 410 17.02 -47.33 -28.28
C GLN A 410 18.50 -46.92 -28.26
N ASN A 411 19.42 -47.84 -28.55
CA ASN A 411 20.86 -47.57 -28.56
C ASN A 411 21.26 -46.54 -29.62
N TYR A 412 20.69 -46.62 -30.82
CA TYR A 412 20.96 -45.63 -31.87
C TYR A 412 20.36 -44.27 -31.53
N LEU A 413 19.11 -44.22 -31.09
CA LEU A 413 18.46 -42.97 -30.67
C LEU A 413 19.24 -42.26 -29.56
N MET A 414 19.86 -43.02 -28.66
CA MET A 414 20.65 -42.52 -27.53
C MET A 414 22.14 -42.28 -27.82
N LYS A 415 22.59 -42.53 -29.05
CA LYS A 415 23.99 -42.36 -29.46
C LYS A 415 24.46 -40.92 -29.19
N GLY A 416 25.62 -40.79 -28.54
CA GLY A 416 26.19 -39.47 -28.19
C GLY A 416 25.67 -38.85 -26.90
N ASN A 417 24.90 -39.58 -26.07
CA ASN A 417 24.37 -39.10 -24.79
C ASN A 417 23.46 -37.87 -24.93
N VAL A 418 22.50 -37.93 -25.86
CA VAL A 418 21.63 -36.81 -26.24
C VAL A 418 20.82 -36.19 -25.09
N PHE A 419 20.53 -36.94 -24.03
CA PHE A 419 19.80 -36.46 -22.84
C PHE A 419 20.68 -36.21 -21.60
N GLY A 420 22.01 -36.37 -21.71
CA GLY A 420 22.94 -36.02 -20.64
C GLY A 420 22.83 -34.56 -20.17
N PRO A 421 22.78 -33.56 -21.08
CA PRO A 421 22.57 -32.16 -20.71
C PRO A 421 21.22 -31.91 -20.02
N VAL A 422 20.16 -32.60 -20.45
CA VAL A 422 18.81 -32.48 -19.84
C VAL A 422 18.85 -32.93 -18.39
N GLN A 423 19.52 -34.04 -18.12
CA GLN A 423 19.68 -34.50 -16.76
C GLN A 423 20.46 -33.49 -15.90
N GLN A 424 21.58 -32.98 -16.42
CA GLN A 424 22.37 -31.99 -15.69
C GLN A 424 21.52 -30.75 -15.38
N SER A 425 20.69 -30.29 -16.32
CA SER A 425 19.77 -29.18 -16.11
C SER A 425 18.70 -29.49 -15.06
N ILE A 426 18.16 -30.72 -14.99
CA ILE A 426 17.22 -31.11 -13.94
C ILE A 426 17.88 -31.07 -12.55
N GLU A 427 19.09 -31.62 -12.43
CA GLU A 427 19.85 -31.58 -11.18
C GLU A 427 20.16 -30.13 -10.76
N ASN A 428 20.59 -29.31 -11.71
CA ASN A 428 20.84 -27.89 -11.47
C ASN A 428 19.57 -27.14 -11.04
N VAL A 429 18.42 -27.40 -11.66
CA VAL A 429 17.13 -26.80 -11.30
C VAL A 429 16.72 -27.19 -9.88
N LEU A 430 16.84 -28.47 -9.51
CA LEU A 430 16.48 -28.95 -8.18
C LEU A 430 17.42 -28.40 -7.11
N GLN A 431 18.73 -28.41 -7.36
CA GLN A 431 19.73 -27.87 -6.45
C GLN A 431 19.58 -26.35 -6.29
N ASN A 432 19.38 -25.62 -7.39
CA ASN A 432 19.12 -24.18 -7.36
C ASN A 432 17.83 -23.86 -6.61
N ASN A 433 16.76 -24.64 -6.81
CA ASN A 433 15.52 -24.47 -6.06
C ASN A 433 15.72 -24.62 -4.55
N GLN A 434 16.46 -25.65 -4.11
CA GLN A 434 16.80 -25.85 -2.70
C GLN A 434 17.61 -24.67 -2.14
N GLN A 435 18.59 -24.19 -2.90
CA GLN A 435 19.39 -23.03 -2.51
C GLN A 435 18.56 -21.74 -2.43
N LEU A 436 17.71 -21.46 -3.42
CA LEU A 436 16.82 -20.31 -3.44
C LEU A 436 15.82 -20.36 -2.28
N ARG A 437 15.30 -21.55 -1.93
CA ARG A 437 14.45 -21.72 -0.74
C ARG A 437 15.20 -21.39 0.54
N ALA A 438 16.42 -21.89 0.70
CA ALA A 438 17.24 -21.59 1.87
C ALA A 438 17.55 -20.09 1.97
N GLN A 439 17.88 -19.44 0.85
CA GLN A 439 18.10 -17.99 0.76
C GLN A 439 16.83 -17.19 1.08
N HIS A 440 15.67 -17.63 0.57
CA HIS A 440 14.38 -17.01 0.86
C HIS A 440 14.07 -17.06 2.35
N VAL A 441 14.21 -18.22 3.00
CA VAL A 441 14.01 -18.36 4.44
C VAL A 441 14.96 -17.44 5.22
N GLN A 442 16.25 -17.39 4.86
CA GLN A 442 17.20 -16.47 5.48
C GLN A 442 16.82 -15.00 5.29
N LYS A 443 16.34 -14.63 4.10
CA LYS A 443 15.92 -13.26 3.80
C LYS A 443 14.67 -12.86 4.56
N VAL A 444 13.71 -13.78 4.70
CA VAL A 444 12.53 -13.59 5.55
C VAL A 444 12.96 -13.36 7.00
N GLU A 445 13.84 -14.20 7.57
CA GLU A 445 14.34 -14.00 8.94
C GLU A 445 15.05 -12.65 9.12
N GLN A 446 15.84 -12.23 8.14
CA GLN A 446 16.49 -10.91 8.14
C GLN A 446 15.45 -9.77 8.17
N ILE A 447 14.48 -9.80 7.26
CA ILE A 447 13.41 -8.79 7.16
C ILE A 447 12.60 -8.75 8.46
N LEU A 448 12.23 -9.91 9.01
CA LEU A 448 11.51 -9.99 10.29
C LEU A 448 12.34 -9.40 11.43
N THR A 449 13.65 -9.68 11.49
CA THR A 449 14.53 -9.15 12.54
C THR A 449 14.70 -7.63 12.44
N GLU A 450 14.90 -7.09 11.24
CA GLU A 450 15.09 -5.65 11.00
C GLU A 450 13.81 -4.83 11.23
N ASN A 451 12.64 -5.43 10.96
CA ASN A 451 11.34 -4.77 11.07
C ASN A 451 10.56 -5.11 12.34
N ARG A 452 11.16 -5.85 13.29
CA ARG A 452 10.51 -6.25 14.54
C ARG A 452 10.20 -5.02 15.39
N VAL A 453 8.95 -4.92 15.85
CA VAL A 453 8.51 -3.91 16.81
C VAL A 453 8.27 -4.61 18.13
N GLN A 454 8.97 -4.21 19.18
CA GLN A 454 8.63 -4.63 20.55
C GLN A 454 7.56 -3.67 21.06
N PRO A 455 6.34 -4.14 21.37
CA PRO A 455 5.34 -3.29 21.99
C PRO A 455 5.90 -2.78 23.31
N ALA A 456 5.91 -1.48 23.52
CA ALA A 456 6.03 -0.96 24.88
C ALA A 456 4.77 -1.42 25.64
N ASP A 457 4.88 -1.74 26.93
CA ASP A 457 3.85 -2.39 27.78
C ASP A 457 2.45 -1.71 27.82
N ASN A 458 2.20 -0.66 27.04
CA ASN A 458 0.95 0.09 26.96
C ASN A 458 0.58 0.67 25.57
N SER A 459 1.22 0.26 24.46
CA SER A 459 0.83 0.74 23.12
C SER A 459 -0.34 -0.08 22.53
N GLN A 460 -1.47 0.58 22.24
CA GLN A 460 -2.53 -0.01 21.43
C GLN A 460 -2.08 -0.03 19.96
N LEU A 461 -1.76 -1.23 19.48
CA LEU A 461 -1.30 -1.51 18.14
C LEU A 461 -2.50 -1.73 17.21
N GLU A 462 -2.61 -0.92 16.15
CA GLU A 462 -3.59 -1.13 15.10
C GLU A 462 -3.01 -2.11 14.07
N ILE A 463 -3.59 -3.30 13.99
CA ILE A 463 -3.14 -4.37 13.08
C ILE A 463 -3.74 -4.11 11.70
N VAL A 464 -2.92 -3.60 10.80
CA VAL A 464 -3.35 -3.28 9.42
C VAL A 464 -3.49 -4.54 8.57
N ARG A 465 -2.71 -5.58 8.88
CA ARG A 465 -2.67 -6.82 8.11
C ARG A 465 -2.28 -8.01 8.99
N HIS A 466 -2.96 -9.13 8.79
CA HIS A 466 -2.61 -10.43 9.39
C HIS A 466 -2.00 -11.34 8.33
N ALA A 467 -0.82 -11.89 8.61
CA ALA A 467 -0.19 -12.90 7.77
C ALA A 467 0.31 -14.08 8.63
N SER A 468 0.21 -15.29 8.07
CA SER A 468 0.75 -16.48 8.71
C SER A 468 2.26 -16.57 8.49
N LEU A 469 3.03 -16.70 9.58
CA LEU A 469 4.47 -16.87 9.51
C LEU A 469 4.86 -18.09 8.67
N ASN A 470 4.10 -19.19 8.79
CA ASN A 470 4.36 -20.42 8.04
C ASN A 470 4.08 -20.22 6.54
N ALA A 471 2.99 -19.52 6.20
CA ALA A 471 2.66 -19.24 4.81
C ALA A 471 3.71 -18.35 4.11
N LEU A 472 4.39 -17.48 4.86
CA LEU A 472 5.44 -16.60 4.34
C LEU A 472 6.81 -17.28 4.23
N LYS A 473 7.13 -18.21 5.15
CA LYS A 473 8.36 -19.00 5.11
C LYS A 473 8.30 -20.11 4.07
N GLU A 474 7.14 -20.72 3.89
CA GLU A 474 6.91 -21.85 2.99
C GLU A 474 5.82 -21.50 1.96
N PRO A 475 6.11 -20.62 0.99
CA PRO A 475 5.19 -20.35 -0.11
C PRO A 475 4.97 -21.61 -0.95
N PRO A 476 3.81 -21.72 -1.64
CA PRO A 476 3.46 -22.91 -2.41
C PRO A 476 4.55 -23.25 -3.43
N ALA A 477 4.96 -24.51 -3.43
CA ALA A 477 6.00 -25.00 -4.33
C ALA A 477 5.61 -24.81 -5.81
N HIS A 478 6.57 -24.39 -6.63
CA HIS A 478 6.37 -24.31 -8.07
C HIS A 478 6.04 -25.70 -8.64
N SER A 479 4.92 -25.82 -9.34
CA SER A 479 4.38 -27.10 -9.85
C SER A 479 5.38 -27.95 -10.65
N VAL A 480 6.21 -27.32 -11.48
CA VAL A 480 7.26 -27.97 -12.26
C VAL A 480 8.29 -28.66 -11.35
N ILE A 481 8.67 -28.04 -10.24
CA ILE A 481 9.60 -28.65 -9.27
C ILE A 481 8.98 -29.89 -8.64
N VAL A 482 7.71 -29.80 -8.22
CA VAL A 482 6.98 -30.95 -7.65
C VAL A 482 6.91 -32.11 -8.68
N ASN A 483 6.69 -31.79 -9.96
CA ASN A 483 6.67 -32.78 -11.04
C ASN A 483 8.04 -33.46 -11.24
N LEU A 484 9.12 -32.67 -11.20
CA LEU A 484 10.49 -33.18 -11.35
C LEU A 484 10.89 -34.06 -10.15
N GLU A 485 10.61 -33.61 -8.92
CA GLU A 485 10.85 -34.38 -7.69
C GLU A 485 10.07 -35.70 -7.70
N ASN A 486 8.77 -35.65 -8.04
CA ASN A 486 7.93 -36.84 -8.12
C ASN A 486 8.44 -37.83 -9.18
N ARG A 487 8.93 -37.38 -10.34
CA ARG A 487 9.52 -38.29 -11.34
C ARG A 487 10.86 -38.86 -10.91
N MET A 488 11.67 -38.09 -10.20
CA MET A 488 12.92 -38.61 -9.62
C MET A 488 12.62 -39.71 -8.58
N LEU A 489 11.54 -39.56 -7.81
CA LEU A 489 11.09 -40.56 -6.83
C LEU A 489 10.40 -41.79 -7.45
N ILE A 490 9.53 -41.59 -8.44
CA ILE A 490 8.75 -42.66 -9.08
C ILE A 490 9.61 -43.51 -10.02
N SER A 491 10.75 -42.99 -10.51
CA SER A 491 11.64 -43.75 -11.40
C SER A 491 12.57 -44.76 -10.69
N GLY A 492 12.41 -44.97 -9.38
CA GLY A 492 12.81 -46.20 -8.68
C GLY A 492 14.28 -46.62 -8.82
N GLY A 493 15.21 -45.86 -8.24
CA GLY A 493 16.60 -46.29 -8.08
C GLY A 493 17.53 -45.18 -7.62
N ILE A 494 18.30 -45.45 -6.57
CA ILE A 494 19.28 -44.56 -5.93
C ILE A 494 20.26 -43.99 -6.97
N GLY A 495 20.20 -42.68 -7.22
CA GLY A 495 21.34 -41.83 -7.60
C GLY A 495 22.10 -42.11 -8.91
N THR A 496 21.58 -42.94 -9.83
CA THR A 496 22.28 -43.19 -11.11
C THR A 496 21.64 -42.46 -12.28
N ALA A 497 22.47 -41.71 -12.98
CA ALA A 497 22.21 -40.83 -14.11
C ALA A 497 21.64 -41.47 -15.41
N GLY A 498 20.81 -42.51 -15.30
CA GLY A 498 20.26 -43.24 -16.46
C GLY A 498 18.73 -43.30 -16.53
N ALA A 499 18.01 -42.90 -15.47
CA ALA A 499 16.58 -43.21 -15.33
C ALA A 499 15.66 -42.39 -16.25
N ILE A 500 15.91 -41.08 -16.40
CA ILE A 500 15.08 -40.21 -17.25
C ILE A 500 15.34 -40.52 -18.73
N THR A 501 16.61 -40.67 -19.07
CA THR A 501 17.11 -41.05 -20.40
C THR A 501 16.53 -42.39 -20.87
N GLY A 502 16.55 -43.40 -20.00
CA GLY A 502 15.98 -44.72 -20.30
C GLY A 502 14.47 -44.71 -20.43
N ALA A 503 13.76 -43.88 -19.65
CA ALA A 503 12.31 -43.78 -19.71
C ALA A 503 11.80 -43.13 -21.01
N ILE A 504 12.46 -42.06 -21.48
CA ILE A 504 12.09 -41.38 -22.74
C ILE A 504 12.32 -42.32 -23.93
N ALA A 505 13.53 -42.87 -24.04
CA ALA A 505 13.86 -43.76 -25.15
C ALA A 505 13.05 -45.05 -25.12
N GLY A 506 12.85 -45.64 -23.93
CA GLY A 506 12.01 -46.83 -23.75
C GLY A 506 10.55 -46.61 -24.14
N LYS A 507 9.96 -45.46 -23.82
CA LYS A 507 8.61 -45.11 -24.25
C LYS A 507 8.50 -44.90 -25.75
N ILE A 508 9.44 -44.21 -26.38
CA ILE A 508 9.47 -44.02 -27.84
C ILE A 508 9.54 -45.39 -28.52
N THR A 509 10.45 -46.24 -28.07
CA THR A 509 10.58 -47.61 -28.56
C THR A 509 9.29 -48.42 -28.34
N ALA A 510 8.62 -48.30 -27.19
CA ALA A 510 7.34 -48.94 -26.93
C ALA A 510 6.21 -48.44 -27.85
N LYS A 511 6.17 -47.13 -28.16
CA LYS A 511 5.21 -46.56 -29.11
C LYS A 511 5.46 -47.08 -30.54
N VAL A 512 6.72 -47.15 -30.96
CA VAL A 512 7.11 -47.71 -32.28
C VAL A 512 6.79 -49.21 -32.36
N ALA A 513 7.08 -49.98 -31.31
CA ALA A 513 6.76 -51.41 -31.24
C ALA A 513 5.24 -51.67 -31.19
N GLY A 514 4.49 -50.89 -30.40
CA GLY A 514 3.03 -50.99 -30.26
C GLY A 514 2.27 -50.67 -31.55
N LYS A 515 2.83 -49.85 -32.45
CA LYS A 515 2.31 -49.61 -33.81
C LYS A 515 2.55 -50.81 -34.75
N GLY A 516 3.22 -51.89 -34.30
CA GLY A 516 3.30 -53.20 -34.98
C GLY A 516 4.33 -53.31 -36.11
N ILE A 517 5.20 -52.33 -36.29
CA ILE A 517 6.04 -52.17 -37.48
C ILE A 517 7.27 -53.10 -37.48
N ILE A 518 7.85 -53.33 -36.30
CA ILE A 518 8.93 -54.31 -36.08
C ILE A 518 8.48 -55.73 -36.50
N LYS A 519 7.17 -56.02 -36.33
CA LYS A 519 6.55 -57.29 -36.71
C LYS A 519 6.32 -57.43 -38.21
N LEU A 520 6.09 -56.32 -38.93
CA LEU A 520 5.88 -56.32 -40.38
C LEU A 520 7.18 -56.59 -41.16
N GLY A 521 8.32 -56.05 -40.71
CA GLY A 521 9.64 -56.35 -41.29
C GLY A 521 10.04 -57.84 -41.14
N ALA A 522 9.65 -58.46 -40.03
CA ALA A 522 9.86 -59.90 -39.81
C ALA A 522 9.02 -60.79 -40.75
N GLN A 523 7.79 -60.38 -41.06
CA GLN A 523 6.88 -61.12 -41.95
C GLN A 523 7.30 -61.05 -43.43
N ALA A 524 7.97 -59.97 -43.85
CA ALA A 524 8.56 -59.85 -45.18
C ALA A 524 9.70 -60.86 -45.40
N LEU A 525 10.59 -61.02 -44.41
CA LEU A 525 11.69 -62.01 -44.45
C LEU A 525 11.18 -63.47 -44.52
N ILE A 526 10.15 -63.82 -43.75
CA ILE A 526 9.57 -65.18 -43.71
C ILE A 526 9.00 -65.60 -45.07
N LYS A 527 8.41 -64.67 -45.83
CA LYS A 527 7.85 -64.96 -47.16
C LYS A 527 8.91 -65.25 -48.22
N VAL A 528 10.14 -64.76 -48.06
CA VAL A 528 11.25 -65.00 -48.99
C VAL A 528 11.99 -66.31 -48.63
N THR A 529 12.04 -66.68 -47.35
CA THR A 529 12.63 -67.97 -46.92
C THR A 529 11.71 -69.17 -47.19
N ALA A 530 10.38 -68.98 -47.17
CA ALA A 530 9.42 -70.03 -47.56
C ALA A 530 9.59 -70.50 -49.03
N GLY A 531 10.23 -69.69 -49.89
CA GLY A 531 10.60 -70.07 -51.26
C GLY A 531 11.96 -70.77 -51.38
N LYS A 532 12.77 -70.87 -50.31
CA LYS A 532 14.16 -71.40 -50.34
C LYS A 532 14.32 -72.82 -49.77
N ALA A 533 13.25 -73.53 -49.42
CA ALA A 533 13.36 -74.88 -48.83
C ALA A 533 13.60 -76.03 -49.83
N VAL A 534 13.78 -75.78 -51.13
CA VAL A 534 14.07 -76.83 -52.13
C VAL A 534 15.22 -76.40 -53.06
N SER A 535 16.45 -76.30 -52.55
CA SER A 535 17.63 -76.21 -53.46
C SER A 535 18.98 -76.49 -52.79
N ALA A 536 19.03 -77.24 -51.70
CA ALA A 536 20.29 -77.89 -51.31
C ALA A 536 20.41 -79.20 -52.09
N LEU A 537 20.91 -79.12 -53.33
CA LEU A 537 21.65 -80.14 -54.13
C LEU A 537 21.50 -79.84 -55.64
N GLY A 538 22.53 -79.21 -56.22
CA GLY A 538 22.94 -79.43 -57.61
C GLY A 538 22.18 -78.72 -58.75
N GLY A 539 22.88 -77.78 -59.41
CA GLY A 539 22.92 -77.72 -60.87
C GLY A 539 21.86 -76.91 -61.62
N ALA A 540 22.36 -75.98 -62.45
CA ALA A 540 21.64 -75.17 -63.43
C ALA A 540 20.55 -75.90 -64.24
N ALA A 541 19.30 -75.42 -64.12
CA ALA A 541 18.30 -75.23 -65.18
C ALA A 541 16.88 -75.11 -64.60
N ALA A 542 16.34 -73.89 -64.44
CA ALA A 542 14.89 -73.59 -64.42
C ALA A 542 14.64 -72.09 -64.14
N GLY A 543 15.11 -71.21 -65.02
CA GLY A 543 14.66 -69.82 -65.04
C GLY A 543 13.41 -69.73 -65.92
N ALA A 544 12.22 -69.70 -65.30
CA ALA A 544 10.93 -69.21 -65.81
C ALA A 544 9.73 -69.96 -65.20
N ALA A 545 9.46 -69.80 -63.89
CA ALA A 545 8.18 -70.24 -63.32
C ALA A 545 7.92 -69.69 -61.90
N THR A 546 7.84 -68.36 -61.70
CA THR A 546 7.32 -67.80 -60.41
C THR A 546 6.86 -66.33 -60.52
N GLY A 547 6.34 -65.92 -61.67
CA GLY A 547 5.92 -64.52 -61.90
C GLY A 547 4.42 -64.21 -61.77
N MET A 548 3.56 -65.13 -61.34
CA MET A 548 2.11 -64.96 -61.64
C MET A 548 1.09 -65.44 -60.62
N ALA A 549 1.45 -65.60 -59.35
CA ALA A 549 0.43 -65.87 -58.32
C ALA A 549 0.77 -65.07 -57.07
N LEU A 550 0.13 -63.91 -56.93
CA LEU A 550 -0.33 -63.25 -55.68
C LEU A 550 -0.67 -61.77 -55.99
N GLY A 551 -1.75 -61.56 -56.77
CA GLY A 551 -2.63 -60.40 -56.61
C GLY A 551 -3.87 -60.92 -55.87
N SER A 552 -4.61 -60.21 -55.03
CA SER A 552 -4.84 -58.79 -54.75
C SER A 552 -5.83 -58.80 -53.57
N PHE A 553 -5.81 -57.86 -52.61
CA PHE A 553 -7.05 -57.54 -51.85
C PHE A 553 -7.14 -56.12 -51.27
N ILE A 554 -6.29 -55.18 -51.69
CA ILE A 554 -6.47 -53.73 -51.42
C ILE A 554 -6.05 -52.94 -52.68
N PRO A 555 -6.93 -52.12 -53.30
CA PRO A 555 -6.58 -51.32 -54.47
C PRO A 555 -5.78 -50.08 -54.02
N GLY A 556 -4.59 -49.85 -54.58
CA GLY A 556 -3.93 -48.54 -54.47
C GLY A 556 -2.40 -48.48 -54.46
N ILE A 557 -1.68 -49.55 -54.07
CA ILE A 557 -0.20 -49.50 -53.98
C ILE A 557 0.49 -50.73 -54.61
N GLY A 558 -0.23 -51.86 -54.76
CA GLY A 558 0.37 -53.15 -55.18
C GLY A 558 0.79 -53.27 -56.66
N THR A 559 0.29 -52.42 -57.56
CA THR A 559 0.53 -52.59 -59.01
C THR A 559 1.77 -51.85 -59.52
N ALA A 560 2.28 -50.86 -58.79
CA ALA A 560 3.49 -50.12 -59.18
C ALA A 560 4.78 -50.87 -58.76
N ILE A 561 4.74 -51.59 -57.65
CA ILE A 561 5.88 -52.35 -57.11
C ILE A 561 6.20 -53.56 -58.00
N GLY A 562 5.19 -54.27 -58.52
CA GLY A 562 5.38 -55.40 -59.43
C GLY A 562 5.99 -55.02 -60.79
N ALA A 563 5.71 -53.82 -61.29
CA ALA A 563 6.27 -53.34 -62.55
C ALA A 563 7.70 -52.78 -62.40
N ALA A 564 8.03 -52.18 -61.26
CA ALA A 564 9.38 -51.66 -60.98
C ALA A 564 10.40 -52.79 -60.71
N ILE A 565 9.99 -53.88 -60.05
CA ILE A 565 10.85 -55.06 -59.80
C ILE A 565 11.16 -55.82 -61.10
N GLY A 566 10.20 -55.91 -62.02
CA GLY A 566 10.40 -56.59 -63.32
C GLY A 566 11.31 -55.83 -64.29
N GLY A 567 11.38 -54.50 -64.18
CA GLY A 567 12.15 -53.65 -65.10
C GLY A 567 13.64 -53.49 -64.73
N ILE A 568 14.00 -53.56 -63.44
CA ILE A 568 15.37 -53.28 -62.98
C ILE A 568 16.26 -54.54 -62.95
N ILE A 569 15.67 -55.74 -62.82
CA ILE A 569 16.42 -57.01 -62.85
C ILE A 569 16.81 -57.41 -64.30
N GLY A 570 16.17 -56.81 -65.31
CA GLY A 570 16.41 -57.10 -66.73
C GLY A 570 17.64 -56.42 -67.36
N GLY A 571 18.29 -55.47 -66.69
CA GLY A 571 19.40 -54.76 -67.31
C GLY A 571 20.23 -53.89 -66.37
N ILE A 572 21.25 -54.48 -65.74
CA ILE A 572 22.59 -53.91 -65.47
C ILE A 572 23.49 -55.08 -65.01
N THR A 573 24.63 -55.26 -65.68
CA THR A 573 25.57 -56.39 -65.59
C THR A 573 26.77 -56.16 -64.66
N ILE A 574 26.62 -55.52 -63.50
CA ILE A 574 27.77 -55.26 -62.61
C ILE A 574 27.46 -55.54 -61.13
N GLY A 575 27.94 -56.69 -60.63
CA GLY A 575 28.47 -56.85 -59.27
C GLY A 575 27.56 -56.71 -58.05
N LEU A 576 26.22 -56.80 -58.17
CA LEU A 576 25.31 -56.76 -57.02
C LEU A 576 24.58 -58.11 -56.86
N THR A 577 24.69 -58.73 -55.68
CA THR A 577 23.95 -59.97 -55.34
C THR A 577 22.45 -59.68 -55.27
N VAL A 578 21.61 -60.69 -55.55
CA VAL A 578 20.13 -60.60 -55.49
C VAL A 578 19.63 -60.06 -54.14
N GLU A 579 20.35 -60.36 -53.06
CA GLU A 579 20.09 -59.88 -51.69
C GLU A 579 20.20 -58.35 -51.58
N LYS A 580 21.25 -57.76 -52.17
CA LYS A 580 21.44 -56.30 -52.16
C LYS A 580 20.38 -55.56 -52.96
N LEU A 581 19.84 -56.17 -54.03
CA LEU A 581 18.76 -55.58 -54.83
C LEU A 581 17.40 -55.60 -54.12
N LEU A 582 17.09 -56.67 -53.38
CA LEU A 582 15.86 -56.76 -52.59
C LEU A 582 15.87 -55.77 -51.43
N LEU A 583 17.02 -55.62 -50.77
CA LEU A 583 17.20 -54.69 -49.68
C LEU A 583 17.13 -53.22 -50.15
N MET A 584 17.73 -52.87 -51.30
CA MET A 584 17.59 -51.54 -51.92
C MET A 584 16.13 -51.23 -52.31
N LEU A 585 15.34 -52.24 -52.65
CA LEU A 585 13.93 -52.09 -52.99
C LEU A 585 13.05 -51.90 -51.75
N GLU A 586 13.29 -52.67 -50.69
CA GLU A 586 12.62 -52.47 -49.40
C GLU A 586 12.95 -51.07 -48.85
N GLU A 587 14.21 -50.65 -48.94
CA GLU A 587 14.67 -49.31 -48.56
C GLU A 587 13.91 -48.22 -49.36
N ALA A 588 13.86 -48.33 -50.68
CA ALA A 588 13.21 -47.34 -51.55
C ALA A 588 11.69 -47.17 -51.31
N PHE A 589 10.99 -48.21 -50.81
CA PHE A 589 9.54 -48.16 -50.59
C PHE A 589 9.11 -48.01 -49.13
N SER A 590 9.95 -48.36 -48.15
CA SER A 590 9.56 -48.38 -46.73
C SER A 590 10.37 -47.48 -45.80
N ARG A 591 11.56 -47.03 -46.22
CA ARG A 591 12.47 -46.24 -45.36
C ARG A 591 11.81 -44.94 -44.87
N GLU A 592 11.19 -44.18 -45.77
CA GLU A 592 10.57 -42.89 -45.42
C GLU A 592 9.34 -43.05 -44.51
N GLU A 593 8.52 -44.08 -44.74
CA GLU A 593 7.37 -44.37 -43.86
C GLU A 593 7.83 -44.79 -42.46
N PHE A 594 8.84 -45.65 -42.37
CA PHE A 594 9.39 -46.07 -41.08
C PHE A 594 10.07 -44.91 -40.35
N LYS A 595 10.83 -44.09 -41.08
CA LYS A 595 11.41 -42.83 -40.57
C LYS A 595 10.34 -41.92 -39.99
N HIS A 596 9.27 -41.69 -40.75
CA HIS A 596 8.17 -40.82 -40.33
C HIS A 596 7.54 -41.29 -39.03
N GLN A 597 7.32 -42.60 -38.87
CA GLN A 597 6.71 -43.16 -37.66
C GLN A 597 7.62 -43.07 -36.42
N ILE A 598 8.94 -43.24 -36.58
CA ILE A 598 9.91 -43.01 -35.50
C ILE A 598 9.92 -41.53 -35.11
N LEU A 599 9.98 -40.62 -36.09
CA LEU A 599 9.94 -39.17 -35.86
C LEU A 599 8.63 -38.71 -35.22
N GLU A 600 7.50 -39.31 -35.61
CA GLU A 600 6.20 -39.06 -34.99
C GLU A 600 6.19 -39.50 -33.52
N ALA A 601 6.71 -40.69 -33.20
CA ALA A 601 6.82 -41.17 -31.83
C ALA A 601 7.73 -40.27 -30.97
N ILE A 602 8.85 -39.79 -31.52
CA ILE A 602 9.74 -38.81 -30.87
C ILE A 602 9.00 -37.49 -30.63
N LYS A 603 8.26 -36.99 -31.62
CA LYS A 603 7.50 -35.75 -31.52
C LYS A 603 6.37 -35.84 -30.48
N GLU A 604 5.65 -36.95 -30.42
CA GLU A 604 4.63 -37.20 -29.41
C GLU A 604 5.24 -37.17 -28.00
N GLU A 605 6.38 -37.84 -27.79
CA GLU A 605 7.05 -37.85 -26.48
C GLU A 605 7.61 -36.46 -26.11
N ARG A 606 8.12 -35.70 -27.08
CA ARG A 606 8.53 -34.30 -26.86
C ARG A 606 7.37 -33.46 -26.33
N ILE A 607 6.18 -33.56 -26.96
CA ILE A 607 4.99 -32.80 -26.54
C ILE A 607 4.52 -33.25 -25.14
N GLU A 608 4.56 -34.55 -24.83
CA GLU A 608 4.26 -35.04 -23.49
C GLU A 608 5.22 -34.47 -22.44
N PHE A 609 6.52 -34.44 -22.75
CA PHE A 609 7.54 -33.91 -21.86
C PHE A 609 7.42 -32.39 -21.68
N GLU A 610 7.18 -31.65 -22.75
CA GLU A 610 6.98 -30.19 -22.72
C GLU A 610 5.75 -29.81 -21.87
N LYS A 611 4.65 -30.57 -21.95
CA LYS A 611 3.49 -30.36 -21.08
C LYS A 611 3.83 -30.46 -19.59
N LEU A 612 4.79 -31.31 -19.21
CA LEU A 612 5.24 -31.43 -17.83
C LEU A 612 6.04 -30.21 -17.36
N LEU A 613 6.76 -29.56 -18.27
CA LEU A 613 7.54 -28.34 -18.01
C LEU A 613 6.67 -27.08 -17.98
N ASN A 614 5.47 -27.11 -18.57
CA ASN A 614 4.64 -25.93 -18.79
C ASN A 614 3.32 -25.91 -18.00
N ASN A 615 2.75 -27.05 -17.57
CA ASN A 615 1.45 -27.08 -16.90
C ASN A 615 1.49 -27.60 -15.45
N PRO A 616 0.72 -26.97 -14.52
CA PRO A 616 0.44 -27.53 -13.21
C PRO A 616 -0.51 -28.73 -13.30
N ILE A 617 -0.22 -29.80 -12.56
CA ILE A 617 -1.18 -30.88 -12.34
C ILE A 617 -2.33 -30.32 -11.49
N VAL A 618 -3.52 -30.17 -12.09
CA VAL A 618 -4.77 -30.19 -11.33
C VAL A 618 -4.94 -31.63 -10.88
N SER A 619 -4.74 -31.89 -9.59
CA SER A 619 -5.10 -33.16 -8.97
C SER A 619 -6.62 -33.31 -9.05
N ASP A 620 -7.10 -34.13 -9.97
CA ASP A 620 -8.49 -34.56 -10.04
C ASP A 620 -8.72 -35.59 -8.91
N THR A 621 -8.81 -35.09 -7.68
CA THR A 621 -9.31 -35.83 -6.52
C THR A 621 -10.31 -34.93 -5.82
N THR A 622 -11.56 -35.02 -6.27
CA THR A 622 -12.73 -34.53 -5.53
C THR A 622 -12.72 -35.22 -4.16
N PRO A 623 -12.70 -34.49 -3.02
CA PRO A 623 -12.99 -35.09 -1.74
C PRO A 623 -14.46 -35.50 -1.77
N GLY A 624 -14.71 -36.79 -1.59
CA GLY A 624 -16.06 -37.34 -1.54
C GLY A 624 -16.92 -36.66 -0.49
N ASN A 625 -18.21 -36.56 -0.83
CA ASN A 625 -19.30 -36.31 0.08
C ASN A 625 -19.08 -37.05 1.41
N VAL A 626 -18.89 -36.29 2.50
CA VAL A 626 -19.17 -36.79 3.84
C VAL A 626 -20.58 -36.33 4.17
N GLU A 627 -21.49 -37.29 4.15
CA GLU A 627 -22.80 -37.24 4.79
C GLU A 627 -22.67 -36.72 6.23
N LEU A 628 -23.36 -35.61 6.51
CA LEU A 628 -23.74 -35.23 7.86
C LEU A 628 -25.01 -36.00 8.24
N GLU A 629 -24.85 -37.22 8.74
CA GLU A 629 -25.85 -37.88 9.58
C GLU A 629 -25.72 -37.36 11.03
N ALA A 630 -26.86 -36.87 11.54
CA ALA A 630 -27.32 -36.80 12.92
C ALA A 630 -26.29 -36.91 14.08
N HIS A 631 -26.07 -35.82 14.82
CA HIS A 631 -26.66 -35.57 16.15
C HIS A 631 -26.30 -34.20 16.72
#